data_AF-A0A9W6DL94-F1
#
_entry.id   AF-A0A9W6DL94-F1
#
_cell.length_a   1.000
_cell.length_b   1.000
_cell.length_c   1.000
_cell.angle_alpha   90.00
_cell.angle_beta   90.00
_cell.angle_gamma   90.00
#
_symmetry.space_group_name_H-M   'P 1'
#
loop_
_entity.id
_entity.type
_entity.pdbx_description
1 polymer ?
#
loop_
_entity_poly.entity_id
_entity_poly.type
_entity_poly.pdbx_seq_one_letter_code
_entity_poly.pdbx_strand_id
1 'polypeptide(L)'
;MRHRLTKRACDECISRKVKCSGAWPCDTCQSAPKQVNCTYLKPARRRGPKVRRYTGDQKQEDSVPVPLITPHVDANVEGMSRDCSIGGEVESHASSTIPTEELASVVRLYQQASYSVWPVVDADVLLNKLEHGTPDVGTLCLAMALCAATMAQLQLAPTIIDSAMLATECMRMREAHLDLRSILVSFFLHVYHAKINKRNSAKLFIQEAIFGAKLLKLDEGVAGQDATLDADVVANKEIVFLLLWVSERGYSMHLGLEPSYTGLIRLPDEVDVGNNADVKGLLELGRLFATFDGFSSRRSTNAKNKPVMTADSLAEIETVLSMLSFGQGDRPSTRIADYCITKEWMRTIIWQEALSRHLLSSKSCAQLMTFGFPAVVSRDLLMSLQSFTESDLLPLGRDQLLKCFEIANSLADTVLLTPPVSTYSAFHLGPHDFLHALYQKLLPFLEQDLVLKSILHSKTAEALVKAPARLLSLNYDPWPFDDDEDKIYTTEEHVDLQQYIDSQWALY
;
A
#
# COMPACT_ATOMS: atom_id res chain seq x y z
N MET A 1 9.57 -0.78 -52.30
CA MET A 1 9.11 -0.72 -50.90
C MET A 1 10.31 -0.41 -50.01
N ARG A 2 10.28 0.65 -49.21
CA ARG A 2 11.40 0.99 -48.29
C ARG A 2 11.28 0.15 -47.02
N HIS A 3 12.28 -0.68 -46.71
CA HIS A 3 12.33 -1.44 -45.47
C HIS A 3 12.45 -0.48 -44.27
N ARG A 4 11.60 -0.64 -43.24
CA ARG A 4 11.73 0.11 -41.97
C ARG A 4 13.06 -0.26 -41.32
N LEU A 5 14.01 0.69 -41.29
CA LEU A 5 15.27 0.53 -40.58
C LEU A 5 15.05 0.74 -39.09
N THR A 6 15.42 -0.26 -38.29
CA THR A 6 15.39 -0.20 -36.83
C THR A 6 16.71 0.40 -36.30
N LYS A 7 16.65 1.29 -35.29
CA LYS A 7 17.83 1.97 -34.69
C LYS A 7 18.71 1.03 -33.83
N ARG A 8 18.44 -0.27 -33.81
CA ARG A 8 19.19 -1.26 -33.01
C ARG A 8 19.55 -2.46 -33.88
N ALA A 9 20.62 -3.17 -33.50
CA ALA A 9 20.93 -4.46 -34.09
C ALA A 9 19.89 -5.52 -33.68
N CYS A 10 19.66 -6.52 -34.54
CA CYS A 10 18.77 -7.64 -34.21
C CYS A 10 19.42 -8.59 -33.19
N ASP A 11 18.61 -9.43 -32.55
CA ASP A 11 19.01 -10.30 -31.44
C ASP A 11 20.12 -11.29 -31.86
N GLU A 12 20.07 -11.78 -33.10
CA GLU A 12 21.07 -12.72 -33.64
C GLU A 12 22.40 -12.02 -33.95
N CYS A 13 22.36 -10.83 -34.57
CA CYS A 13 23.58 -10.05 -34.81
C CYS A 13 24.24 -9.58 -33.51
N ILE A 14 23.45 -9.27 -32.48
CA ILE A 14 23.96 -8.96 -31.13
C ILE A 14 24.64 -10.19 -30.52
N SER A 15 23.99 -11.36 -30.59
CA SER A 15 24.51 -12.63 -30.09
C SER A 15 25.83 -13.02 -30.76
N ARG A 16 25.87 -12.90 -32.09
CA ARG A 16 27.04 -13.21 -32.92
C ARG A 16 28.10 -12.11 -32.95
N LYS A 17 27.84 -10.95 -32.34
CA LYS A 17 28.71 -9.76 -32.34
C LYS A 17 29.15 -9.32 -33.74
N VAL A 18 28.23 -9.36 -34.69
CA VAL A 18 28.45 -8.94 -36.10
C VAL A 18 27.64 -7.68 -36.42
N LYS A 19 28.05 -6.95 -37.46
CA LYS A 19 27.35 -5.74 -37.92
C LYS A 19 25.94 -6.10 -38.41
N CYS A 20 24.94 -5.31 -38.05
CA CYS A 20 23.55 -5.50 -38.45
C CYS A 20 23.11 -4.34 -39.34
N SER A 21 22.41 -4.62 -40.45
CA SER A 21 21.86 -3.58 -41.34
C SER A 21 20.61 -2.89 -40.78
N GLY A 22 19.95 -3.48 -39.77
CA GLY A 22 18.75 -2.92 -39.15
C GLY A 22 17.45 -3.13 -39.94
N ALA A 23 17.52 -3.73 -41.14
CA ALA A 23 16.36 -4.16 -41.92
C ALA A 23 15.72 -5.43 -41.33
N TRP A 24 14.49 -5.77 -41.73
CA TRP A 24 13.83 -7.00 -41.34
C TRP A 24 13.41 -7.83 -42.57
N PRO A 25 14.01 -9.02 -42.78
CA PRO A 25 15.22 -9.54 -42.13
C PRO A 25 16.46 -8.68 -42.46
N CYS A 26 17.49 -8.68 -41.60
CA CYS A 26 18.72 -7.93 -41.86
C CYS A 26 19.66 -8.71 -42.79
N ASP A 27 20.50 -8.01 -43.55
CA ASP A 27 21.34 -8.56 -44.64
C ASP A 27 22.25 -9.68 -44.11
N THR A 28 22.76 -9.52 -42.90
CA THR A 28 23.64 -10.48 -42.22
C THR A 28 22.89 -11.74 -41.78
N CYS A 29 21.62 -11.63 -41.41
CA CYS A 29 20.79 -12.79 -41.10
C CYS A 29 20.27 -13.46 -42.38
N GLN A 30 20.03 -12.69 -43.44
CA GLN A 30 19.58 -13.20 -44.73
C GLN A 30 20.66 -13.96 -45.49
N SER A 31 21.92 -13.50 -45.42
CA SER A 31 23.08 -14.13 -46.06
C SER A 31 23.72 -15.24 -45.24
N ALA A 32 23.14 -15.61 -44.10
CA ALA A 32 23.70 -16.64 -43.24
C ALA A 32 23.56 -18.04 -43.90
N PRO A 33 24.59 -18.90 -43.83
CA PRO A 33 24.58 -20.23 -44.46
C PRO A 33 23.59 -21.21 -43.80
N LYS A 34 23.05 -20.85 -42.63
CA LYS A 34 21.98 -21.58 -41.93
C LYS A 34 20.82 -20.62 -41.71
N GLN A 35 19.59 -21.13 -41.84
CA GLN A 35 18.39 -20.33 -41.60
C GLN A 35 18.38 -19.84 -40.15
N VAL A 36 18.42 -18.51 -39.97
CA VAL A 36 18.42 -17.85 -38.66
C VAL A 36 17.24 -16.90 -38.54
N ASN A 37 16.59 -16.90 -37.38
CA ASN A 37 15.44 -16.05 -37.11
C ASN A 37 15.88 -14.64 -36.72
N CYS A 38 15.85 -13.71 -37.69
CA CYS A 38 16.11 -12.30 -37.45
C CYS A 38 14.99 -11.67 -36.60
N THR A 39 15.23 -11.55 -35.29
CA THR A 39 14.24 -11.05 -34.31
C THR A 39 14.73 -9.83 -33.56
N TYR A 40 13.78 -9.06 -33.04
CA TYR A 40 13.99 -7.87 -32.23
C TYR A 40 13.12 -7.97 -30.97
N LEU A 41 13.13 -9.12 -30.31
CA LEU A 41 12.24 -9.41 -29.18
C LEU A 41 12.94 -9.22 -27.84
N LYS A 42 14.28 -9.30 -27.79
CA LYS A 42 15.00 -9.11 -26.52
C LYS A 42 15.00 -7.64 -26.09
N PRO A 43 14.61 -7.32 -24.85
CA PRO A 43 14.69 -5.97 -24.30
C PRO A 43 16.16 -5.50 -24.24
N ALA A 44 16.43 -4.26 -24.66
CA ALA A 44 17.77 -3.70 -24.58
C ALA A 44 18.19 -3.54 -23.12
N ARG A 45 19.23 -4.27 -22.68
CA ARG A 45 19.82 -4.09 -21.35
C ARG A 45 20.43 -2.69 -21.26
N ARG A 46 19.94 -1.86 -20.32
CA ARG A 46 20.56 -0.57 -20.00
C ARG A 46 21.95 -0.84 -19.43
N ARG A 47 22.99 -0.38 -20.13
CA ARG A 47 24.34 -0.31 -19.55
C ARG A 47 24.32 0.79 -18.48
N GLY A 48 24.92 0.52 -17.33
CA GLY A 48 25.04 1.50 -16.24
C GLY A 48 25.74 2.79 -16.68
N PRO A 49 25.75 3.83 -15.83
CA PRO A 49 26.24 5.17 -16.19
C PRO A 49 27.65 5.09 -16.78
N LYS A 50 27.81 5.54 -18.03
CA LYS A 50 29.12 5.70 -18.65
C LYS A 50 29.80 6.92 -18.02
N VAL A 51 30.86 6.69 -17.26
CA VAL A 51 31.83 7.71 -16.86
C VAL A 51 32.37 8.37 -18.13
N ARG A 52 32.12 9.67 -18.29
CA ARG A 52 32.50 10.46 -19.46
C ARG A 52 33.96 10.89 -19.28
N ARG A 53 34.91 10.18 -19.89
CA ARG A 53 36.29 10.69 -20.07
C ARG A 53 36.39 11.36 -21.43
N TYR A 54 36.88 12.59 -21.40
CA TYR A 54 37.22 13.43 -22.53
C TYR A 54 38.56 12.96 -23.09
N THR A 55 38.62 12.54 -24.36
CA THR A 55 39.90 12.42 -25.07
C THR A 55 39.67 12.76 -26.54
N GLY A 56 40.28 13.88 -26.97
CA GLY A 56 40.58 14.14 -28.36
C GLY A 56 41.69 13.22 -28.84
N ASP A 57 41.48 12.71 -30.04
CA ASP A 57 42.42 12.30 -31.08
C ASP A 57 43.93 12.21 -30.74
N GLN A 58 44.52 11.03 -30.92
CA GLN A 58 45.51 10.74 -31.98
C GLN A 58 46.11 9.31 -31.84
N LYS A 59 46.70 8.85 -32.94
CA LYS A 59 46.99 7.48 -33.34
C LYS A 59 48.20 6.82 -32.64
N GLN A 60 48.21 5.48 -32.71
CA GLN A 60 49.33 4.61 -33.11
C GLN A 60 50.15 3.84 -32.05
N GLU A 61 50.02 2.51 -32.15
CA GLU A 61 50.97 1.38 -31.99
C GLU A 61 51.74 1.08 -30.67
N ASP A 62 51.63 -0.22 -30.34
CA ASP A 62 52.57 -1.17 -29.77
C ASP A 62 52.89 -1.31 -28.27
N SER A 63 52.81 -2.60 -27.89
CA SER A 63 53.57 -3.35 -26.87
C SER A 63 53.08 -3.37 -25.40
N VAL A 64 53.47 -4.45 -24.74
CA VAL A 64 52.85 -5.26 -23.66
C VAL A 64 54.00 -5.53 -22.64
N PRO A 65 53.81 -6.00 -21.38
CA PRO A 65 53.06 -5.53 -20.19
C PRO A 65 53.93 -5.46 -18.88
N VAL A 66 53.26 -5.41 -17.70
CA VAL A 66 53.67 -5.90 -16.32
C VAL A 66 54.48 -4.89 -15.45
N PRO A 67 54.41 -4.89 -14.09
CA PRO A 67 53.21 -4.79 -13.22
C PRO A 67 53.42 -3.98 -11.89
N LEU A 68 52.34 -3.94 -11.08
CA LEU A 68 52.26 -4.03 -9.60
C LEU A 68 53.11 -3.08 -8.71
N ILE A 69 52.42 -2.40 -7.77
CA ILE A 69 52.56 -2.55 -6.29
C ILE A 69 51.90 -1.33 -5.60
N THR A 70 50.85 -1.61 -4.84
CA THR A 70 50.25 -0.83 -3.75
C THR A 70 51.23 -0.68 -2.56
N PRO A 71 50.86 -0.15 -1.38
CA PRO A 71 49.96 0.92 -0.98
C PRO A 71 50.72 1.95 -0.11
N HIS A 72 50.11 3.06 0.31
CA HIS A 72 49.84 3.36 1.73
C HIS A 72 49.37 4.81 1.93
N VAL A 73 48.52 4.91 2.94
CA VAL A 73 47.87 6.07 3.53
C VAL A 73 48.90 6.90 4.31
N ASP A 74 48.85 8.23 4.24
CA ASP A 74 48.70 9.08 5.45
C ASP A 74 48.59 10.58 5.15
N ALA A 75 47.94 11.24 6.10
CA ALA A 75 47.44 12.60 6.12
C ALA A 75 48.50 13.67 6.44
N ASN A 76 48.30 14.88 5.91
CA ASN A 76 48.33 16.18 6.61
C ASN A 76 48.33 17.32 5.56
N VAL A 77 47.37 18.26 5.59
CA VAL A 77 47.32 19.54 6.33
C VAL A 77 48.22 20.62 5.69
N GLU A 78 47.68 21.85 5.70
CA GLU A 78 48.17 23.13 5.14
C GLU A 78 47.67 23.40 3.71
N GLY A 79 46.88 24.44 3.42
CA GLY A 79 46.74 25.74 4.04
C GLY A 79 47.10 26.79 2.99
N MET A 80 46.11 27.39 2.32
CA MET A 80 46.33 28.66 1.62
C MET A 80 45.00 29.41 1.40
N SER A 81 44.85 30.47 2.18
CA SER A 81 43.79 31.46 2.11
C SER A 81 43.70 32.15 0.75
N ARG A 82 42.47 32.40 0.28
CA ARG A 82 42.16 33.56 -0.57
C ARG A 82 40.74 34.04 -0.29
N ASP A 83 40.66 35.11 0.51
CA ASP A 83 39.53 36.02 0.51
C ASP A 83 39.42 36.72 -0.86
N CYS A 84 38.18 36.91 -1.32
CA CYS A 84 37.76 38.07 -2.09
C CYS A 84 36.22 38.08 -2.16
N SER A 85 35.60 38.85 -1.26
CA SER A 85 34.25 39.38 -1.44
C SER A 85 34.29 40.51 -2.47
N ILE A 86 33.29 40.58 -3.35
CA ILE A 86 32.49 41.78 -3.70
C ILE A 86 31.46 41.39 -4.77
N GLY A 87 30.19 41.67 -4.48
CA GLY A 87 29.25 42.28 -5.42
C GLY A 87 28.54 41.36 -6.42
N GLY A 88 27.39 40.84 -6.01
CA GLY A 88 26.40 40.26 -6.91
C GLY A 88 25.09 40.04 -6.17
N GLU A 89 24.30 41.11 -6.03
CA GLU A 89 22.88 41.03 -5.67
C GLU A 89 22.19 40.12 -6.70
N VAL A 90 21.85 38.91 -6.27
CA VAL A 90 20.92 38.04 -6.98
C VAL A 90 19.82 37.71 -5.99
N GLU A 91 18.75 38.49 -6.12
CA GLU A 91 17.37 38.18 -5.77
C GLU A 91 17.18 37.16 -4.63
N SER A 92 16.94 37.69 -3.43
CA SER A 92 16.28 36.93 -2.38
C SER A 92 14.96 36.40 -2.92
N HIS A 93 14.90 35.10 -3.20
CA HIS A 93 13.63 34.42 -3.44
C HIS A 93 12.69 34.76 -2.28
N ALA A 94 11.57 35.39 -2.61
CA ALA A 94 10.53 35.72 -1.66
C ALA A 94 10.22 34.48 -0.81
N SER A 95 10.36 34.59 0.52
CA SER A 95 9.84 33.60 1.45
C SER A 95 8.32 33.60 1.34
N SER A 96 7.78 32.85 0.37
CA SER A 96 6.35 32.61 0.27
C SER A 96 5.95 31.72 1.44
N THR A 97 5.64 32.34 2.57
CA THR A 97 5.12 31.64 3.74
C THR A 97 3.73 31.12 3.37
N ILE A 98 3.52 29.81 3.49
CA ILE A 98 2.20 29.19 3.28
C ILE A 98 1.20 29.79 4.28
N PRO A 99 0.06 30.36 3.83
CA PRO A 99 -0.96 30.88 4.73
C PRO A 99 -1.50 29.80 5.68
N THR A 100 -1.62 30.12 6.97
CA THR A 100 -2.13 29.18 7.99
C THR A 100 -3.60 28.83 7.78
N GLU A 101 -4.39 29.73 7.19
CA GLU A 101 -5.80 29.51 6.84
C GLU A 101 -5.99 28.34 5.86
N GLU A 102 -5.10 28.23 4.87
CA GLU A 102 -5.12 27.13 3.90
C GLU A 102 -4.79 25.80 4.58
N LEU A 103 -3.84 25.79 5.52
CA LEU A 103 -3.54 24.61 6.34
C LEU A 103 -4.75 24.23 7.21
N ALA A 104 -5.41 25.19 7.86
CA ALA A 104 -6.58 24.93 8.70
C ALA A 104 -7.72 24.29 7.90
N SER A 105 -7.92 24.68 6.64
CA SER A 105 -8.92 24.05 5.76
C SER A 105 -8.66 22.55 5.54
N VAL A 106 -7.40 22.17 5.33
CA VAL A 106 -7.00 20.78 5.10
C VAL A 106 -6.98 19.98 6.41
N VAL A 107 -6.63 20.61 7.54
CA VAL A 107 -6.72 19.97 8.88
C VAL A 107 -8.18 19.58 9.21
N ARG A 108 -9.17 20.38 8.81
CA ARG A 108 -10.59 20.00 8.93
C ARG A 108 -10.93 18.76 8.10
N LEU A 109 -10.39 18.64 6.89
CA LEU A 109 -10.57 17.45 6.05
C LEU A 109 -9.87 16.22 6.64
N TYR A 110 -8.70 16.42 7.25
CA TYR A 110 -8.04 15.37 8.03
C TYR A 110 -8.96 14.89 9.15
N GLN A 111 -9.51 15.79 9.96
CA GLN A 111 -10.40 15.42 11.07
C GLN A 111 -11.62 14.60 10.61
N GLN A 112 -12.21 14.98 9.48
CA GLN A 112 -13.43 14.35 8.96
C GLN A 112 -13.18 13.01 8.28
N ALA A 113 -12.10 12.88 7.50
CA ALA A 113 -11.91 11.75 6.59
C ALA A 113 -10.69 10.88 6.92
N SER A 114 -9.65 11.41 7.56
CA SER A 114 -8.36 10.71 7.73
C SER A 114 -7.94 10.50 9.18
N TYR A 115 -8.59 11.15 10.16
CA TYR A 115 -8.29 10.98 11.57
C TYR A 115 -8.42 9.53 12.00
N SER A 116 -9.48 8.85 11.56
CA SER A 116 -9.68 7.45 11.88
C SER A 116 -8.49 6.60 11.45
N VAL A 117 -7.84 6.92 10.32
CA VAL A 117 -6.67 6.23 9.75
C VAL A 117 -5.36 6.64 10.45
N TRP A 118 -5.23 7.87 10.93
CA TRP A 118 -4.04 8.37 11.64
C TRP A 118 -4.42 9.14 12.91
N PRO A 119 -4.92 8.49 13.98
CA PRO A 119 -5.48 9.16 15.15
C PRO A 119 -4.38 9.61 16.11
N VAL A 120 -3.46 10.47 15.66
CA VAL A 120 -2.25 10.86 16.41
C VAL A 120 -2.01 12.38 16.45
N VAL A 121 -2.85 13.17 15.77
CA VAL A 121 -2.79 14.64 15.80
C VAL A 121 -4.09 15.16 16.38
N ASP A 122 -4.02 15.95 17.45
CA ASP A 122 -5.19 16.65 17.99
C ASP A 122 -5.57 17.79 17.04
N ALA A 123 -6.62 17.57 16.24
CA ALA A 123 -7.02 18.53 15.22
C ALA A 123 -7.56 19.82 15.83
N ASP A 124 -8.27 19.76 16.96
CA ASP A 124 -8.85 20.94 17.60
C ASP A 124 -7.76 21.86 18.16
N VAL A 125 -6.77 21.27 18.84
CA VAL A 125 -5.60 22.03 19.34
C VAL A 125 -4.79 22.59 18.17
N LEU A 126 -4.59 21.81 17.11
CA LEU A 126 -3.85 22.27 15.92
C LEU A 126 -4.59 23.41 15.21
N LEU A 127 -5.90 23.32 15.04
CA LEU A 127 -6.73 24.36 14.41
C LEU A 127 -6.67 25.65 15.22
N ASN A 128 -6.86 25.57 16.54
CA ASN A 128 -6.78 26.73 17.42
C ASN A 128 -5.43 27.46 17.28
N LYS A 129 -4.33 26.71 17.20
CA LYS A 129 -2.99 27.29 16.98
C LYS A 129 -2.82 27.95 15.61
N LEU A 130 -3.42 27.39 14.55
CA LEU A 130 -3.31 27.91 13.19
C LEU A 130 -4.17 29.17 12.97
N GLU A 131 -5.34 29.22 13.61
CA GLU A 131 -6.34 30.29 13.40
C GLU A 131 -6.20 31.45 14.40
N HIS A 132 -5.75 31.17 15.62
CA HIS A 132 -5.73 32.15 16.71
C HIS A 132 -4.35 32.33 17.35
N GLY A 133 -3.38 31.50 16.99
CA GLY A 133 -2.03 31.51 17.55
C GLY A 133 -0.93 31.86 16.56
N THR A 134 0.30 31.86 17.06
CA THR A 134 1.52 31.88 16.24
C THR A 134 2.20 30.52 16.39
N PRO A 135 1.97 29.56 15.47
CA PRO A 135 2.54 28.22 15.60
C PRO A 135 4.07 28.30 15.53
N ASP A 136 4.74 27.57 16.41
CA ASP A 136 6.19 27.41 16.33
C ASP A 136 6.58 26.56 15.10
N VAL A 137 7.87 26.56 14.76
CA VAL A 137 8.39 25.89 13.55
C VAL A 137 8.02 24.40 13.52
N GLY A 138 8.07 23.70 14.65
CA GLY A 138 7.73 22.28 14.72
C GLY A 138 6.24 22.03 14.48
N THR A 139 5.37 22.89 15.03
CA THR A 139 3.91 22.79 14.83
C THR A 139 3.55 23.10 13.37
N LEU A 140 4.18 24.10 12.76
CA LEU A 140 3.96 24.43 11.36
C LEU A 140 4.49 23.33 10.43
N CYS A 141 5.65 22.73 10.73
CA CYS A 141 6.17 21.59 9.99
C CYS A 141 5.21 20.39 10.04
N LEU A 142 4.66 20.08 11.22
CA LEU A 142 3.67 19.02 11.39
C LEU A 142 2.40 19.31 10.60
N ALA A 143 1.87 20.53 10.68
CA ALA A 143 0.70 20.95 9.92
C ALA A 143 0.91 20.79 8.40
N MET A 144 2.04 21.26 7.87
CA MET A 144 2.35 21.13 6.43
C MET A 144 2.50 19.67 5.99
N ALA A 145 3.19 18.84 6.78
CA ALA A 145 3.35 17.42 6.46
C ALA A 145 2.02 16.67 6.48
N LEU A 146 1.20 16.90 7.53
CA LEU A 146 -0.14 16.34 7.67
C LEU A 146 -1.05 16.75 6.51
N CYS A 147 -1.03 18.04 6.13
CA CYS A 147 -1.82 18.55 5.02
C CYS A 147 -1.37 17.95 3.68
N ALA A 148 -0.06 17.86 3.43
CA ALA A 148 0.46 17.21 2.23
C ALA A 148 0.02 15.73 2.13
N ALA A 149 0.09 15.00 3.24
CA ALA A 149 -0.35 13.61 3.33
C ALA A 149 -1.86 13.47 3.10
N THR A 150 -2.67 14.30 3.76
CA THR A 150 -4.14 14.30 3.66
C THR A 150 -4.60 14.64 2.23
N MET A 151 -4.03 15.68 1.62
CA MET A 151 -4.34 16.04 0.23
C MET A 151 -3.99 14.91 -0.73
N ALA A 152 -2.82 14.28 -0.57
CA ALA A 152 -2.40 13.17 -1.44
C ALA A 152 -3.23 11.89 -1.20
N GLN A 153 -3.69 11.65 0.03
CA GLN A 153 -4.55 10.54 0.40
C GLN A 153 -5.94 10.65 -0.22
N LEU A 154 -6.55 11.82 -0.06
CA LEU A 154 -7.90 12.12 -0.53
C LEU A 154 -7.93 12.56 -2.01
N GLN A 155 -6.77 12.66 -2.67
CA GLN A 155 -6.61 13.12 -4.05
C GLN A 155 -7.29 14.48 -4.30
N LEU A 156 -7.11 15.40 -3.35
CA LEU A 156 -7.70 16.73 -3.45
C LEU A 156 -7.08 17.47 -4.64
N ALA A 157 -7.94 18.11 -5.45
CA ALA A 157 -7.46 18.99 -6.51
C ALA A 157 -6.67 20.15 -5.90
N PRO A 158 -5.54 20.55 -6.50
CA PRO A 158 -4.80 21.70 -6.02
C PRO A 158 -5.69 22.94 -6.11
N THR A 159 -5.80 23.67 -5.00
CA THR A 159 -6.43 24.98 -4.97
C THR A 159 -5.36 26.05 -5.26
N ILE A 160 -5.10 26.95 -4.33
CA ILE A 160 -3.97 27.88 -4.33
C ILE A 160 -2.69 27.14 -3.92
N ILE A 161 -2.82 26.09 -3.10
CA ILE A 161 -1.71 25.32 -2.56
C ILE A 161 -1.77 23.89 -3.11
N ASP A 162 -0.61 23.40 -3.54
CA ASP A 162 -0.39 22.01 -3.91
C ASP A 162 0.28 21.26 -2.75
N SER A 163 -0.13 20.02 -2.53
CA SER A 163 0.51 19.04 -1.66
C SER A 163 2.04 18.97 -1.83
N ALA A 164 2.57 19.16 -3.05
CA ALA A 164 3.99 19.19 -3.30
C ALA A 164 4.70 20.44 -2.75
N MET A 165 4.03 21.60 -2.77
CA MET A 165 4.54 22.82 -2.16
C MET A 165 4.60 22.66 -0.64
N LEU A 166 3.54 22.13 -0.02
CA LEU A 166 3.50 21.85 1.42
C LEU A 166 4.62 20.92 1.85
N ALA A 167 4.82 19.80 1.15
CA ALA A 167 5.89 18.85 1.47
C ALA A 167 7.29 19.48 1.31
N THR A 168 7.49 20.31 0.27
CA THR A 168 8.77 20.97 0.01
C THR A 168 9.11 22.00 1.07
N GLU A 169 8.13 22.84 1.44
CA GLU A 169 8.32 23.87 2.45
C GLU A 169 8.48 23.27 3.85
N CYS A 170 7.75 22.20 4.16
CA CYS A 170 7.98 21.39 5.35
C CYS A 170 9.44 20.94 5.42
N MET A 171 9.95 20.28 4.38
CA MET A 171 11.36 19.82 4.34
C MET A 171 12.37 20.97 4.48
N ARG A 172 12.07 22.16 3.95
CA ARG A 172 12.92 23.36 4.05
C ARG A 172 12.99 23.89 5.49
N MET A 173 11.88 23.83 6.22
CA MET A 173 11.74 24.36 7.57
C MET A 173 12.15 23.38 8.68
N ARG A 174 12.27 22.09 8.38
CA ARG A 174 12.60 21.06 9.38
C ARG A 174 13.92 21.38 10.09
N GLU A 175 13.85 21.49 11.40
CA GLU A 175 15.00 21.61 12.29
C GLU A 175 15.49 20.22 12.76
N ALA A 176 16.76 20.13 13.12
CA ALA A 176 17.36 18.91 13.68
C ALA A 176 17.00 18.74 15.17
N HIS A 177 15.70 18.70 15.49
CA HIS A 177 15.17 18.46 16.83
C HIS A 177 14.38 17.15 16.87
N LEU A 178 14.64 16.33 17.89
CA LEU A 178 13.95 15.06 18.08
C LEU A 178 12.85 15.22 19.13
N ASP A 179 11.61 15.20 18.67
CA ASP A 179 10.40 15.14 19.50
C ASP A 179 9.32 14.31 18.79
N LEU A 180 8.15 14.15 19.42
CA LEU A 180 7.03 13.43 18.80
C LEU A 180 6.56 14.08 17.50
N ARG A 181 6.62 15.41 17.39
CA ARG A 181 6.18 16.13 16.20
C ARG A 181 7.11 15.86 15.03
N SER A 182 8.42 15.82 15.24
CA SER A 182 9.39 15.54 14.18
C SER A 182 9.32 14.10 13.69
N ILE A 183 8.99 13.14 14.57
CA ILE A 183 8.65 11.76 14.19
C ILE A 183 7.39 11.72 13.31
N LEU A 184 6.33 12.42 13.71
CA LEU A 184 5.09 12.48 12.92
C LEU A 184 5.27 13.23 11.59
N VAL A 185 6.12 14.26 11.55
CA VAL A 185 6.52 14.92 10.29
C VAL A 185 7.14 13.91 9.34
N SER A 186 8.12 13.10 9.79
CA SER A 186 8.69 12.03 8.96
C SER A 186 7.63 11.00 8.55
N PHE A 187 6.72 10.62 9.45
CA PHE A 187 5.62 9.72 9.10
C PHE A 187 4.70 10.28 8.00
N PHE A 188 4.23 11.53 8.12
CA PHE A 188 3.36 12.12 7.12
C PHE A 188 4.09 12.41 5.80
N LEU A 189 5.39 12.72 5.83
CA LEU A 189 6.21 12.77 4.61
C LEU A 189 6.33 11.39 3.95
N HIS A 190 6.44 10.31 4.74
CA HIS A 190 6.34 8.95 4.20
C HIS A 190 4.99 8.72 3.50
N VAL A 191 3.87 9.04 4.17
CA VAL A 191 2.53 8.88 3.61
C VAL A 191 2.41 9.64 2.29
N TYR A 192 2.75 10.92 2.27
CA TYR A 192 2.74 11.75 1.06
C TYR A 192 3.56 11.10 -0.07
N HIS A 193 4.82 10.75 0.18
CA HIS A 193 5.70 10.16 -0.83
C HIS A 193 5.23 8.78 -1.31
N ALA A 194 4.60 7.99 -0.44
CA ALA A 194 4.03 6.70 -0.81
C ALA A 194 2.85 6.89 -1.78
N LYS A 195 1.97 7.87 -1.53
CA LYS A 195 0.80 8.16 -2.38
C LYS A 195 1.17 8.62 -3.78
N ILE A 196 2.21 9.44 -3.89
CA ILE A 196 2.75 9.86 -5.20
C ILE A 196 3.77 8.86 -5.79
N ASN A 197 3.87 7.65 -5.22
CA ASN A 197 4.71 6.54 -5.69
C ASN A 197 6.22 6.88 -5.76
N LYS A 198 6.72 7.80 -4.92
CA LYS A 198 8.15 8.10 -4.75
C LYS A 198 8.79 7.14 -3.74
N ARG A 199 9.03 5.90 -4.20
CA ARG A 199 9.36 4.76 -3.32
C ARG A 199 10.57 4.97 -2.40
N ASN A 200 11.65 5.55 -2.92
CA ASN A 200 12.88 5.75 -2.14
C ASN A 200 12.68 6.79 -1.03
N SER A 201 11.99 7.90 -1.34
CA SER A 201 11.66 8.93 -0.35
C SER A 201 10.72 8.38 0.71
N ALA A 202 9.66 7.68 0.31
CA ALA A 202 8.73 7.05 1.23
C ALA A 202 9.45 6.08 2.18
N LYS A 203 10.36 5.24 1.66
CA LYS A 203 11.16 4.33 2.48
C LYS A 203 12.08 5.08 3.45
N LEU A 204 12.77 6.12 2.98
CA LEU A 204 13.66 6.91 3.82
C LEU A 204 12.90 7.48 5.02
N PHE A 205 11.75 8.11 4.78
CA PHE A 205 10.99 8.80 5.81
C PHE A 205 10.36 7.87 6.83
N ILE A 206 9.87 6.68 6.44
CA ILE A 206 9.33 5.72 7.43
C ILE A 206 10.44 5.14 8.31
N GLN A 207 11.63 4.91 7.73
CA GLN A 207 12.79 4.44 8.48
C GLN A 207 13.32 5.52 9.44
N GLU A 208 13.31 6.79 9.01
CA GLU A 208 13.61 7.94 9.87
C GLU A 208 12.63 8.03 11.05
N ALA A 209 11.32 7.92 10.79
CA ALA A 209 10.30 7.96 11.83
C ALA A 209 10.45 6.82 12.85
N ILE A 210 10.66 5.59 12.37
CA ILE A 210 10.90 4.42 13.24
C ILE A 210 12.17 4.60 14.06
N PHE A 211 13.25 5.06 13.44
CA PHE A 211 14.50 5.30 14.14
C PHE A 211 14.35 6.37 15.24
N GLY A 212 13.68 7.48 14.94
CA GLY A 212 13.38 8.54 15.92
C GLY A 212 12.51 8.03 17.07
N ALA A 213 11.46 7.26 16.77
CA ALA A 213 10.58 6.67 17.78
C ALA A 213 11.32 5.73 18.74
N LYS A 214 12.26 4.93 18.24
CA LYS A 214 13.13 4.10 19.09
C LYS A 214 14.06 4.92 19.96
N LEU A 215 14.58 6.03 19.46
CA LEU A 215 15.47 6.90 20.23
C LEU A 215 14.70 7.56 21.40
N LEU A 216 13.40 7.79 21.24
CA LEU A 216 12.48 8.19 22.32
C LEU A 216 11.94 7.00 23.16
N LYS A 217 12.37 5.77 22.87
CA LYS A 217 11.95 4.52 23.53
C LYS A 217 10.44 4.23 23.44
N LEU A 218 9.78 4.69 22.38
CA LEU A 218 8.35 4.44 22.18
C LEU A 218 8.05 2.96 21.91
N ASP A 219 9.05 2.15 21.55
CA ASP A 219 8.93 0.70 21.37
C ASP A 219 8.92 -0.10 22.68
N GLU A 220 9.33 0.52 23.80
CA GLU A 220 9.31 -0.11 25.13
C GLU A 220 7.98 0.12 25.89
N GLY A 221 7.11 1.01 25.38
CA GLY A 221 5.86 1.44 26.03
C GLY A 221 5.98 2.85 26.62
N VAL A 222 4.86 3.57 26.72
CA VAL A 222 4.82 4.97 27.23
C VAL A 222 4.84 5.06 28.76
N ALA A 223 4.75 3.92 29.45
CA ALA A 223 4.70 3.84 30.91
C ALA A 223 5.96 4.45 31.56
N GLY A 224 5.81 5.69 32.05
CA GLY A 224 6.81 6.37 32.88
C GLY A 224 7.48 7.61 32.28
N GLN A 225 7.15 8.03 31.05
CA GLN A 225 7.54 9.36 30.55
C GLN A 225 6.45 10.39 30.86
N ASP A 226 6.17 10.57 32.14
CA ASP A 226 5.26 11.60 32.61
C ASP A 226 5.78 13.01 32.27
N ALA A 227 4.86 13.81 31.73
CA ALA A 227 4.77 15.26 31.91
C ALA A 227 5.76 16.22 31.22
N THR A 228 6.72 15.79 30.37
CA THR A 228 7.70 16.74 29.77
C THR A 228 7.90 16.70 28.25
N LEU A 229 7.26 15.78 27.52
CA LEU A 229 7.18 15.88 26.05
C LEU A 229 5.98 16.77 25.68
N ASP A 230 6.22 18.08 25.78
CA ASP A 230 5.33 19.21 25.48
C ASP A 230 5.00 19.29 23.97
N ALA A 231 4.38 18.23 23.45
CA ALA A 231 3.78 18.19 22.14
C ALA A 231 2.26 18.20 22.33
N ASP A 232 1.73 19.37 22.64
CA ASP A 232 0.30 19.62 22.88
C ASP A 232 -0.61 19.26 21.70
N VAL A 233 -0.08 19.30 20.46
CA VAL A 233 -0.78 18.91 19.23
C VAL A 233 -0.77 17.40 18.95
N VAL A 234 -0.07 16.58 19.75
CA VAL A 234 0.03 15.12 19.52
C VAL A 234 -0.93 14.37 20.43
N ALA A 235 -1.89 13.68 19.83
CA ALA A 235 -2.87 12.82 20.49
C ALA A 235 -2.41 11.35 20.53
N ASN A 236 -3.02 10.57 21.43
CA ASN A 236 -2.86 9.10 21.53
C ASN A 236 -1.40 8.63 21.39
N LYS A 237 -0.52 9.21 22.22
CA LYS A 237 0.94 9.04 22.13
C LYS A 237 1.37 7.57 22.23
N GLU A 238 0.58 6.76 22.94
CA GLU A 238 0.75 5.32 23.16
C GLU A 238 0.67 4.46 21.89
N ILE A 239 0.00 4.93 20.84
CA ILE A 239 -0.08 4.21 19.56
C ILE A 239 0.80 4.76 18.46
N VAL A 240 1.60 5.81 18.71
CA VAL A 240 2.48 6.38 17.68
C VAL A 240 3.43 5.30 17.14
N PHE A 241 4.10 4.55 18.02
CA PHE A 241 5.00 3.48 17.56
C PHE A 241 4.26 2.38 16.79
N LEU A 242 3.07 1.98 17.26
CA LEU A 242 2.22 1.01 16.58
C LEU A 242 1.84 1.46 15.17
N LEU A 243 1.45 2.73 15.01
CA LEU A 243 1.11 3.31 13.71
C LEU A 243 2.28 3.23 12.73
N LEU A 244 3.48 3.62 13.18
CA LEU A 244 4.70 3.54 12.37
C LEU A 244 5.02 2.10 11.98
N TRP A 245 4.94 1.19 12.94
CA TRP A 245 5.26 -0.23 12.77
C TRP A 245 4.33 -0.93 11.78
N VAL A 246 3.01 -0.69 11.88
CA VAL A 246 2.00 -1.19 10.94
C VAL A 246 2.23 -0.61 9.55
N SER A 247 2.49 0.70 9.45
CA SER A 247 2.68 1.39 8.18
C SER A 247 3.93 0.90 7.43
N GLU A 248 5.06 0.73 8.13
CA GLU A 248 6.28 0.18 7.52
C GLU A 248 6.05 -1.24 7.01
N ARG A 249 5.38 -2.09 7.78
CA ARG A 249 5.13 -3.48 7.40
C ARG A 249 4.19 -3.60 6.23
N GLY A 250 3.06 -2.87 6.24
CA GLY A 250 2.15 -2.82 5.11
C GLY A 250 2.86 -2.37 3.83
N TYR A 251 3.65 -1.30 3.93
CA TYR A 251 4.40 -0.75 2.80
C TYR A 251 5.51 -1.68 2.29
N SER A 252 6.29 -2.24 3.21
CA SER A 252 7.40 -3.16 2.89
C SER A 252 6.87 -4.45 2.26
N MET A 253 5.79 -5.01 2.81
CA MET A 253 5.16 -6.22 2.30
C MET A 253 4.64 -6.05 0.88
N HIS A 254 3.96 -4.93 0.60
CA HIS A 254 3.46 -4.61 -0.73
C HIS A 254 4.59 -4.50 -1.78
N LEU A 255 5.78 -4.05 -1.36
CA LEU A 255 6.94 -3.89 -2.24
C LEU A 255 7.90 -5.08 -2.25
N GLY A 256 7.62 -6.14 -1.46
CA GLY A 256 8.55 -7.26 -1.28
C GLY A 256 9.87 -6.86 -0.62
N LEU A 257 9.84 -5.87 0.27
CA LEU A 257 10.97 -5.37 1.05
C LEU A 257 10.93 -5.91 2.49
N GLU A 258 12.07 -5.87 3.16
CA GLU A 258 12.17 -6.15 4.59
C GLU A 258 11.94 -4.86 5.41
N PRO A 259 11.11 -4.93 6.48
CA PRO A 259 11.00 -3.86 7.47
C PRO A 259 12.35 -3.57 8.14
N SER A 260 12.59 -2.31 8.56
CA SER A 260 13.79 -1.94 9.30
C SER A 260 13.73 -2.38 10.76
N TYR A 261 12.54 -2.42 11.36
CA TYR A 261 12.35 -2.88 12.73
C TYR A 261 12.02 -4.38 12.79
N THR A 262 12.95 -5.17 13.32
CA THR A 262 12.83 -6.62 13.47
C THR A 262 12.51 -7.09 14.89
N GLY A 263 12.38 -6.15 15.85
CA GLY A 263 11.98 -6.47 17.22
C GLY A 263 10.52 -6.91 17.31
N LEU A 264 10.17 -7.61 18.38
CA LEU A 264 8.78 -7.92 18.71
C LEU A 264 8.07 -6.63 19.09
N ILE A 265 6.92 -6.37 18.48
CA ILE A 265 6.07 -5.24 18.88
C ILE A 265 5.46 -5.52 20.26
N ARG A 266 5.50 -4.51 21.13
CA ARG A 266 4.66 -4.46 22.33
C ARG A 266 3.37 -3.77 21.96
N LEU A 267 2.28 -4.53 21.93
CA LEU A 267 0.96 -3.95 21.71
C LEU A 267 0.50 -3.28 23.02
N PRO A 268 -0.04 -2.05 22.97
CA PRO A 268 -0.66 -1.42 24.13
C PRO A 268 -1.75 -2.30 24.73
N ASP A 269 -1.82 -2.37 26.05
CA ASP A 269 -2.88 -3.08 26.75
C ASP A 269 -4.21 -2.36 26.54
N GLU A 270 -5.32 -3.11 26.47
CA GLU A 270 -6.65 -2.52 26.26
C GLU A 270 -7.06 -1.52 27.36
N VAL A 271 -6.45 -1.68 28.55
CA VAL A 271 -6.64 -0.78 29.69
C VAL A 271 -5.99 0.58 29.44
N ASP A 272 -4.82 0.61 28.81
CA ASP A 272 -4.06 1.85 28.54
C ASP A 272 -4.70 2.71 27.45
N VAL A 273 -5.52 2.10 26.60
CA VAL A 273 -6.10 2.68 25.38
C VAL A 273 -7.43 3.42 25.65
N GLY A 274 -8.01 3.23 26.82
CA GLY A 274 -9.28 3.85 27.21
C GLY A 274 -10.43 3.44 26.27
N ASN A 275 -11.36 4.36 26.00
CA ASN A 275 -12.54 4.12 25.16
C ASN A 275 -12.45 4.70 23.75
N ASN A 276 -11.27 5.11 23.29
CA ASN A 276 -11.10 5.69 21.97
C ASN A 276 -11.28 4.63 20.86
N ALA A 277 -12.34 4.78 20.05
CA ALA A 277 -12.70 3.83 19.01
C ALA A 277 -11.66 3.75 17.88
N ASP A 278 -11.03 4.87 17.51
CA ASP A 278 -10.00 4.93 16.47
C ASP A 278 -8.72 4.21 16.90
N VAL A 279 -8.32 4.41 18.16
CA VAL A 279 -7.14 3.76 18.77
C VAL A 279 -7.35 2.26 18.85
N LYS A 280 -8.53 1.82 19.31
CA LYS A 280 -8.91 0.40 19.33
C LYS A 280 -8.92 -0.21 17.92
N GLY A 281 -9.38 0.52 16.91
CA GLY A 281 -9.34 0.06 15.52
C GLY A 281 -7.91 -0.17 15.02
N LEU A 282 -6.97 0.72 15.35
CA LEU A 282 -5.57 0.54 15.01
C LEU A 282 -4.92 -0.64 15.75
N LEU A 283 -5.31 -0.92 17.00
CA LEU A 283 -4.82 -2.10 17.74
C LEU A 283 -5.23 -3.41 17.10
N GLU A 284 -6.47 -3.52 16.62
CA GLU A 284 -6.92 -4.73 15.90
C GLU A 284 -6.12 -4.93 14.61
N LEU A 285 -5.85 -3.85 13.87
CA LEU A 285 -4.95 -3.90 12.72
C LEU A 285 -3.52 -4.30 13.14
N GLY A 286 -3.04 -3.78 14.27
CA GLY A 286 -1.77 -4.17 14.89
C GLY A 286 -1.68 -5.65 15.20
N ARG A 287 -2.70 -6.23 15.85
CA ARG A 287 -2.80 -7.66 16.16
C ARG A 287 -2.77 -8.52 14.90
N LEU A 288 -3.46 -8.08 13.84
CA LEU A 288 -3.45 -8.73 12.54
C LEU A 288 -2.03 -8.79 11.96
N PHE A 289 -1.32 -7.65 11.90
CA PHE A 289 0.06 -7.62 11.44
C PHE A 289 1.03 -8.39 12.35
N ALA A 290 0.84 -8.37 13.68
CA ALA A 290 1.67 -9.12 14.63
C ALA A 290 1.54 -10.63 14.42
N THR A 291 0.31 -11.11 14.18
CA THR A 291 0.04 -12.51 13.82
C THR A 291 0.75 -12.89 12.52
N PHE A 292 0.74 -11.97 11.54
CA PHE A 292 1.39 -12.18 10.25
C PHE A 292 2.91 -12.04 10.27
N ASP A 293 3.50 -11.26 11.19
CA ASP A 293 4.93 -10.91 11.18
C ASP A 293 5.85 -12.15 11.28
N GLY A 294 5.39 -13.16 12.04
CA GLY A 294 6.06 -14.45 12.12
C GLY A 294 6.16 -15.18 10.76
N PHE A 295 5.23 -14.96 9.84
CA PHE A 295 5.30 -15.44 8.45
C PHE A 295 6.26 -14.60 7.60
N SER A 296 6.14 -13.27 7.64
CA SER A 296 6.99 -12.35 6.85
C SER A 296 8.49 -12.57 7.10
N SER A 297 8.86 -12.72 8.37
CA SER A 297 10.24 -13.02 8.78
C SER A 297 10.76 -14.32 8.16
N ARG A 298 9.89 -15.32 7.92
CA ARG A 298 10.25 -16.61 7.29
C ARG A 298 10.35 -16.50 5.76
N ARG A 299 9.67 -15.55 5.09
CA ARG A 299 9.76 -15.29 3.64
C ARG A 299 11.09 -14.64 3.18
N SER A 300 11.76 -13.88 4.05
CA SER A 300 13.00 -13.16 3.70
C SER A 300 14.11 -14.03 3.08
N THR A 301 14.74 -13.59 1.99
CA THR A 301 15.83 -14.35 1.33
C THR A 301 17.18 -14.27 2.03
N ASN A 302 17.32 -13.48 3.11
CA ASN A 302 18.63 -13.05 3.62
C ASN A 302 19.18 -13.83 4.82
N ALA A 303 18.48 -14.84 5.35
CA ALA A 303 18.98 -15.64 6.49
C ALA A 303 19.46 -17.04 6.05
N LYS A 304 20.70 -17.39 6.41
CA LYS A 304 21.41 -18.60 5.95
C LYS A 304 20.88 -19.92 6.54
N ASN A 305 20.08 -19.89 7.61
CA ASN A 305 19.53 -21.07 8.29
C ASN A 305 18.03 -20.88 8.58
N LYS A 306 17.16 -21.10 7.59
CA LYS A 306 15.72 -21.03 7.80
C LYS A 306 15.05 -22.41 7.81
N PRO A 307 14.09 -22.66 8.72
CA PRO A 307 13.21 -23.80 8.59
C PRO A 307 12.43 -23.69 7.27
N VAL A 308 12.35 -24.79 6.52
CA VAL A 308 11.58 -24.86 5.27
C VAL A 308 10.11 -24.56 5.60
N MET A 309 9.49 -23.59 4.91
CA MET A 309 8.04 -23.38 5.04
C MET A 309 7.33 -24.60 4.44
N THR A 310 6.57 -25.31 5.27
CA THR A 310 5.80 -26.49 4.91
C THR A 310 4.34 -26.11 4.63
N ALA A 311 3.61 -26.99 3.93
CA ALA A 311 2.17 -26.80 3.71
C ALA A 311 1.41 -26.63 5.04
N ASP A 312 1.72 -27.46 6.05
CA ASP A 312 1.06 -27.39 7.37
C ASP A 312 1.29 -26.04 8.05
N SER A 313 2.52 -25.51 7.99
CA SER A 313 2.83 -24.22 8.61
C SER A 313 2.10 -23.05 7.95
N LEU A 314 1.87 -23.11 6.63
CA LEU A 314 1.10 -22.09 5.91
C LEU A 314 -0.39 -22.21 6.24
N ALA A 315 -0.91 -23.44 6.32
CA ALA A 315 -2.30 -23.70 6.68
C ALA A 315 -2.61 -23.27 8.11
N GLU A 316 -1.70 -23.49 9.06
CA GLU A 316 -1.84 -23.04 10.45
C GLU A 316 -1.93 -21.51 10.52
N ILE A 317 -1.03 -20.79 9.85
CA ILE A 317 -1.02 -19.32 9.83
C ILE A 317 -2.31 -18.78 9.20
N GLU A 318 -2.78 -19.36 8.10
CA GLU A 318 -4.04 -18.95 7.46
C GLU A 318 -5.26 -19.26 8.34
N THR A 319 -5.25 -20.40 9.05
CA THR A 319 -6.32 -20.75 10.00
C THR A 319 -6.38 -19.73 11.13
N VAL A 320 -5.24 -19.36 11.72
CA VAL A 320 -5.19 -18.31 12.75
C VAL A 320 -5.71 -16.98 12.20
N LEU A 321 -5.25 -16.55 11.03
CA LEU A 321 -5.69 -15.29 10.42
C LEU A 321 -7.18 -15.27 10.07
N SER A 322 -7.72 -16.37 9.56
CA SER A 322 -9.14 -16.46 9.20
C SER A 322 -10.07 -16.42 10.41
N MET A 323 -9.62 -16.96 11.55
CA MET A 323 -10.34 -16.88 12.83
C MET A 323 -10.29 -15.49 13.48
N LEU A 324 -9.36 -14.62 13.08
CA LEU A 324 -9.35 -13.25 13.57
C LEU A 324 -10.58 -12.49 13.05
N SER A 325 -11.29 -11.89 13.99
CA SER A 325 -12.42 -11.01 13.73
C SER A 325 -12.15 -9.64 14.33
N PHE A 326 -12.73 -8.63 13.70
CA PHE A 326 -12.74 -7.30 14.29
C PHE A 326 -13.67 -7.33 15.51
N GLY A 327 -13.19 -6.87 16.67
CA GLY A 327 -13.96 -6.93 17.92
C GLY A 327 -15.32 -6.22 17.84
N GLN A 328 -16.27 -6.65 18.68
CA GLN A 328 -17.61 -6.05 18.76
C GLN A 328 -17.56 -4.66 19.40
N GLY A 329 -18.27 -3.68 18.82
CA GLY A 329 -18.45 -2.34 19.38
C GLY A 329 -18.53 -1.24 18.32
N ASP A 330 -18.86 -0.02 18.77
CA ASP A 330 -18.90 1.17 17.92
C ASP A 330 -17.47 1.55 17.48
N ARG A 331 -17.22 1.49 16.18
CA ARG A 331 -15.91 1.64 15.54
C ARG A 331 -16.07 2.34 14.19
N PRO A 332 -15.12 3.19 13.79
CA PRO A 332 -15.18 3.87 12.50
C PRO A 332 -15.25 2.85 11.36
N SER A 333 -16.23 2.98 10.48
CA SER A 333 -16.43 2.12 9.29
C SER A 333 -15.15 2.00 8.45
N THR A 334 -14.44 3.11 8.23
CA THR A 334 -13.15 3.16 7.52
C THR A 334 -12.13 2.19 8.13
N ARG A 335 -12.03 2.11 9.47
CA ARG A 335 -11.08 1.21 10.15
C ARG A 335 -11.46 -0.26 10.01
N ILE A 336 -12.75 -0.56 10.08
CA ILE A 336 -13.25 -1.92 9.87
C ILE A 336 -12.95 -2.35 8.43
N ALA A 337 -13.18 -1.48 7.45
CA ALA A 337 -12.88 -1.74 6.05
C ALA A 337 -11.38 -1.98 5.81
N ASP A 338 -10.49 -1.14 6.37
CA ASP A 338 -9.02 -1.33 6.31
C ASP A 338 -8.61 -2.72 6.84
N TYR A 339 -9.14 -3.11 7.99
CA TYR A 339 -8.89 -4.41 8.59
C TYR A 339 -9.35 -5.55 7.70
N CYS A 340 -10.60 -5.52 7.23
CA CYS A 340 -11.16 -6.58 6.39
C CYS A 340 -10.37 -6.74 5.08
N ILE A 341 -10.05 -5.64 4.41
CA ILE A 341 -9.24 -5.65 3.18
C ILE A 341 -7.85 -6.21 3.47
N THR A 342 -7.20 -5.75 4.54
CA THR A 342 -5.85 -6.19 4.92
C THR A 342 -5.81 -7.67 5.26
N LYS A 343 -6.82 -8.19 5.97
CA LYS A 343 -6.91 -9.61 6.35
C LYS A 343 -7.01 -10.50 5.13
N GLU A 344 -7.94 -10.20 4.22
CA GLU A 344 -8.12 -11.01 3.00
C GLU A 344 -6.92 -10.91 2.05
N TRP A 345 -6.25 -9.75 2.03
CA TRP A 345 -5.00 -9.58 1.29
C TRP A 345 -3.86 -10.43 1.86
N MET A 346 -3.69 -10.46 3.18
CA MET A 346 -2.71 -11.32 3.84
C MET A 346 -2.96 -12.81 3.54
N ARG A 347 -4.22 -13.26 3.56
CA ARG A 347 -4.59 -14.63 3.14
C ARG A 347 -4.20 -14.90 1.68
N THR A 348 -4.41 -13.93 0.79
CA THR A 348 -3.94 -14.02 -0.61
C THR A 348 -2.43 -14.15 -0.72
N ILE A 349 -1.66 -13.41 0.07
CA ILE A 349 -0.19 -13.51 0.08
C ILE A 349 0.28 -14.90 0.50
N ILE A 350 -0.36 -15.50 1.52
CA ILE A 350 -0.01 -16.86 1.97
C ILE A 350 -0.28 -17.88 0.86
N TRP A 351 -1.41 -17.73 0.15
CA TRP A 351 -1.73 -18.57 -0.99
C TRP A 351 -0.72 -18.42 -2.13
N GLN A 352 -0.33 -17.19 -2.46
CA GLN A 352 0.69 -16.94 -3.49
C GLN A 352 2.04 -17.53 -3.10
N GLU A 353 2.38 -17.57 -1.81
CA GLU A 353 3.58 -18.26 -1.31
C GLU A 353 3.48 -19.78 -1.47
N ALA A 354 2.32 -20.38 -1.19
CA ALA A 354 2.09 -21.80 -1.45
C ALA A 354 2.18 -22.12 -2.95
N LEU A 355 1.64 -21.24 -3.81
CA LEU A 355 1.73 -21.33 -5.27
C LEU A 355 3.18 -21.26 -5.75
N SER A 356 3.97 -20.30 -5.28
CA SER A 356 5.37 -20.11 -5.71
C SER A 356 6.26 -21.30 -5.34
N ARG A 357 5.90 -22.02 -4.27
CA ARG A 357 6.54 -23.25 -3.80
C ARG A 357 5.98 -24.53 -4.40
N HIS A 358 5.02 -24.44 -5.32
CA HIS A 358 4.37 -25.59 -5.96
C HIS A 358 3.69 -26.54 -4.95
N LEU A 359 3.15 -25.99 -3.86
CA LEU A 359 2.48 -26.76 -2.80
C LEU A 359 0.99 -27.01 -3.08
N LEU A 360 0.44 -26.42 -4.15
CA LEU A 360 -0.99 -26.54 -4.46
C LEU A 360 -1.34 -27.88 -5.11
N SER A 361 -2.51 -28.41 -4.76
CA SER A 361 -3.10 -29.60 -5.33
C SER A 361 -4.62 -29.50 -5.34
N SER A 362 -5.25 -29.83 -6.47
CA SER A 362 -6.72 -29.90 -6.59
C SER A 362 -7.36 -30.99 -5.72
N LYS A 363 -6.55 -31.87 -5.11
CA LYS A 363 -6.99 -32.94 -4.19
C LYS A 363 -6.67 -32.64 -2.73
N SER A 364 -6.11 -31.46 -2.42
CA SER A 364 -5.80 -31.10 -1.04
C SER A 364 -7.07 -30.96 -0.21
N CYS A 365 -7.03 -31.40 1.05
CA CYS A 365 -8.11 -31.18 2.01
C CYS A 365 -8.11 -29.74 2.57
N ALA A 366 -6.95 -29.08 2.61
CA ALA A 366 -6.83 -27.69 3.04
C ALA A 366 -7.16 -26.75 1.88
N GLN A 367 -8.19 -25.89 2.03
CA GLN A 367 -8.63 -24.97 0.98
C GLN A 367 -7.51 -24.05 0.49
N LEU A 368 -6.67 -23.55 1.40
CA LEU A 368 -5.46 -22.77 1.10
C LEU A 368 -4.52 -23.46 0.10
N MET A 369 -4.48 -24.79 0.08
CA MET A 369 -3.60 -25.57 -0.79
C MET A 369 -4.26 -25.95 -2.11
N THR A 370 -5.34 -25.25 -2.50
CA THR A 370 -6.05 -25.49 -3.75
C THR A 370 -6.00 -24.27 -4.66
N PHE A 371 -6.18 -24.48 -5.96
CA PHE A 371 -6.39 -23.38 -6.90
C PHE A 371 -7.74 -22.66 -6.68
N GLY A 372 -8.67 -23.22 -5.90
CA GLY A 372 -9.97 -22.59 -5.61
C GLY A 372 -9.92 -21.53 -4.52
N PHE A 373 -8.82 -21.41 -3.77
CA PHE A 373 -8.72 -20.50 -2.63
C PHE A 373 -8.97 -19.02 -2.95
N PRO A 374 -8.52 -18.45 -4.08
CA PRO A 374 -8.83 -17.07 -4.43
C PRO A 374 -10.34 -16.76 -4.50
N ALA A 375 -11.17 -17.76 -4.83
CA ALA A 375 -12.63 -17.61 -4.80
C ALA A 375 -13.19 -17.55 -3.36
N VAL A 376 -12.59 -18.29 -2.43
CA VAL A 376 -12.92 -18.25 -0.99
C VAL A 376 -12.62 -16.86 -0.43
N VAL A 377 -11.39 -16.37 -0.63
CA VAL A 377 -10.96 -15.04 -0.16
C VAL A 377 -11.80 -13.93 -0.78
N SER A 378 -12.10 -14.00 -2.07
CA SER A 378 -12.89 -12.97 -2.74
C SER A 378 -14.35 -12.94 -2.27
N ARG A 379 -14.94 -14.10 -1.99
CA ARG A 379 -16.27 -14.20 -1.36
C ARG A 379 -16.25 -13.58 0.03
N ASP A 380 -15.28 -13.93 0.86
CA ASP A 380 -15.17 -13.43 2.24
C ASP A 380 -14.96 -11.91 2.25
N LEU A 381 -14.16 -11.38 1.32
CA LEU A 381 -14.00 -9.94 1.11
C LEU A 381 -15.33 -9.29 0.69
N LEU A 382 -16.05 -9.86 -0.27
CA LEU A 382 -17.35 -9.33 -0.70
C LEU A 382 -18.36 -9.26 0.44
N MET A 383 -18.45 -10.34 1.24
CA MET A 383 -19.32 -10.37 2.42
C MET A 383 -18.90 -9.32 3.45
N SER A 384 -17.59 -9.10 3.63
CA SER A 384 -17.08 -8.07 4.53
C SER A 384 -17.36 -6.66 4.02
N LEU A 385 -17.32 -6.46 2.70
CA LEU A 385 -17.49 -5.15 2.07
C LEU A 385 -18.94 -4.78 1.80
N GLN A 386 -19.90 -5.69 1.98
CA GLN A 386 -21.30 -5.47 1.58
C GLN A 386 -21.90 -4.20 2.19
N SER A 387 -21.58 -3.89 3.45
CA SER A 387 -22.11 -2.75 4.20
C SER A 387 -21.35 -1.45 3.99
N PHE A 388 -20.17 -1.46 3.34
CA PHE A 388 -19.37 -0.25 3.14
C PHE A 388 -19.74 0.49 1.87
N THR A 389 -19.84 1.80 1.98
CA THR A 389 -20.11 2.73 0.90
C THR A 389 -18.82 3.29 0.32
N GLU A 390 -18.93 4.06 -0.76
CA GLU A 390 -17.80 4.80 -1.33
C GLU A 390 -17.15 5.73 -0.30
N SER A 391 -17.94 6.40 0.56
CA SER A 391 -17.42 7.28 1.62
C SER A 391 -16.62 6.56 2.70
N ASP A 392 -16.88 5.27 2.95
CA ASP A 392 -16.11 4.49 3.92
C ASP A 392 -14.78 4.03 3.35
N LEU A 393 -14.80 3.69 2.06
CA LEU A 393 -13.65 3.14 1.37
C LEU A 393 -12.71 4.27 0.96
N LEU A 394 -13.16 5.31 0.23
CA LEU A 394 -12.31 6.32 -0.42
C LEU A 394 -11.21 6.89 0.49
N PRO A 395 -11.49 7.22 1.76
CA PRO A 395 -10.48 7.80 2.64
C PRO A 395 -9.33 6.84 2.99
N LEU A 396 -9.45 5.55 2.70
CA LEU A 396 -8.37 4.56 2.80
C LEU A 396 -7.27 4.75 1.74
N GLY A 397 -7.62 5.36 0.61
CA GLY A 397 -6.69 5.72 -0.45
C GLY A 397 -6.07 4.53 -1.21
N ARG A 398 -5.06 4.86 -2.02
CA ARG A 398 -4.49 3.99 -3.05
C ARG A 398 -3.91 2.65 -2.55
N ASP A 399 -3.41 2.56 -1.32
CA ASP A 399 -2.80 1.32 -0.82
C ASP A 399 -3.84 0.22 -0.61
N GLN A 400 -5.03 0.55 -0.07
CA GLN A 400 -6.11 -0.42 0.07
C GLN A 400 -6.69 -0.82 -1.29
N LEU A 401 -6.74 0.10 -2.26
CA LEU A 401 -7.07 -0.24 -3.65
C LEU A 401 -6.10 -1.28 -4.23
N LEU A 402 -4.80 -1.14 -3.99
CA LEU A 402 -3.80 -2.10 -4.46
C LEU A 402 -3.99 -3.49 -3.85
N LYS A 403 -4.34 -3.57 -2.56
CA LYS A 403 -4.66 -4.83 -1.87
C LYS A 403 -5.92 -5.48 -2.46
N CYS A 404 -7.00 -4.72 -2.62
CA CYS A 404 -8.24 -5.19 -3.25
C CYS A 404 -8.01 -5.66 -4.69
N PHE A 405 -7.22 -4.90 -5.46
CA PHE A 405 -6.85 -5.26 -6.81
C PHE A 405 -6.08 -6.58 -6.85
N GLU A 406 -5.14 -6.81 -5.93
CA GLU A 406 -4.36 -8.05 -5.88
C GLU A 406 -5.25 -9.28 -5.59
N ILE A 407 -6.23 -9.15 -4.70
CA ILE A 407 -7.22 -10.19 -4.42
C ILE A 407 -8.05 -10.47 -5.69
N ALA A 408 -8.65 -9.43 -6.27
CA ALA A 408 -9.50 -9.57 -7.46
C ALA A 408 -8.72 -10.09 -8.67
N ASN A 409 -7.47 -9.65 -8.85
CA ASN A 409 -6.61 -10.09 -9.93
C ASN A 409 -6.19 -11.56 -9.74
N SER A 410 -5.92 -12.01 -8.51
CA SER A 410 -5.61 -13.42 -8.23
C SER A 410 -6.81 -14.33 -8.51
N LEU A 411 -8.03 -13.87 -8.21
CA LEU A 411 -9.26 -14.56 -8.62
C LEU A 411 -9.40 -14.59 -10.14
N ALA A 412 -9.21 -13.45 -10.81
CA ALA A 412 -9.31 -13.37 -12.25
C ALA A 412 -8.35 -14.32 -12.96
N ASP A 413 -7.09 -14.37 -12.52
CA ASP A 413 -6.08 -15.28 -13.07
C ASP A 413 -6.49 -16.75 -12.89
N THR A 414 -7.02 -17.10 -11.73
CA THR A 414 -7.53 -18.46 -11.46
C THR A 414 -8.72 -18.83 -12.34
N VAL A 415 -9.67 -17.91 -12.48
CA VAL A 415 -10.87 -18.10 -13.32
C VAL A 415 -10.49 -18.27 -14.79
N LEU A 416 -9.55 -17.46 -15.29
CA LEU A 416 -9.12 -17.53 -16.67
C LEU A 416 -8.34 -18.81 -17.02
N LEU A 417 -7.66 -19.40 -16.04
CA LEU A 417 -6.88 -20.63 -16.18
C LEU A 417 -7.69 -21.90 -15.89
N THR A 418 -8.84 -21.78 -15.23
CA THR A 418 -9.71 -22.91 -14.94
C THR A 418 -10.71 -23.08 -16.10
N PRO A 419 -10.78 -24.26 -16.76
CA PRO A 419 -11.80 -24.48 -17.78
C PRO A 419 -13.20 -24.31 -17.16
N PRO A 420 -14.19 -23.80 -17.92
CA PRO A 420 -15.55 -23.64 -17.42
C PRO A 420 -16.12 -25.02 -17.12
N VAL A 421 -16.01 -25.47 -15.86
CA VAL A 421 -16.57 -26.73 -15.44
C VAL A 421 -18.05 -26.51 -15.19
N SER A 422 -18.91 -27.29 -15.86
CA SER A 422 -20.37 -27.29 -15.72
C SER A 422 -20.86 -27.77 -14.33
N THR A 423 -20.02 -27.74 -13.30
CA THR A 423 -20.24 -28.37 -11.98
C THR A 423 -20.89 -27.45 -10.95
N TYR A 424 -21.09 -26.17 -11.23
CA TYR A 424 -21.84 -25.33 -10.30
C TYR A 424 -23.33 -25.58 -10.50
N SER A 425 -23.97 -26.14 -9.47
CA SER A 425 -25.43 -26.16 -9.37
C SER A 425 -25.99 -24.77 -9.66
N ALA A 426 -27.09 -24.69 -10.41
CA ALA A 426 -27.75 -23.43 -10.77
C ALA A 426 -28.06 -22.54 -9.55
N PHE A 427 -28.09 -23.12 -8.34
CA PHE A 427 -28.41 -22.48 -7.07
C PHE A 427 -27.22 -21.92 -6.27
N HIS A 428 -25.96 -22.19 -6.64
CA HIS A 428 -24.80 -21.71 -5.89
C HIS A 428 -23.94 -20.74 -6.70
N LEU A 429 -23.64 -19.56 -6.14
CA LEU A 429 -22.71 -18.58 -6.71
C LEU A 429 -21.30 -19.16 -6.82
N GLY A 430 -20.59 -18.82 -7.89
CA GLY A 430 -19.26 -19.33 -8.20
C GLY A 430 -18.22 -18.24 -8.44
N PRO A 431 -16.97 -18.65 -8.78
CA PRO A 431 -15.84 -17.74 -8.97
C PRO A 431 -16.09 -16.59 -9.97
N HIS A 432 -16.86 -16.84 -11.04
CA HIS A 432 -17.23 -15.81 -12.03
C HIS A 432 -18.17 -14.75 -11.44
N ASP A 433 -19.12 -15.18 -10.60
CA ASP A 433 -20.05 -14.29 -9.91
C ASP A 433 -19.29 -13.40 -8.91
N PHE A 434 -18.39 -13.99 -8.13
CA PHE A 434 -17.56 -13.24 -7.18
C PHE A 434 -16.63 -12.25 -7.89
N LEU A 435 -16.03 -12.63 -9.02
CA LEU A 435 -15.17 -11.72 -9.78
C LEU A 435 -15.95 -10.51 -10.30
N HIS A 436 -17.15 -10.74 -10.83
CA HIS A 436 -18.00 -9.65 -11.33
C HIS A 436 -18.46 -8.73 -10.19
N ALA A 437 -18.99 -9.30 -9.11
CA ALA A 437 -19.43 -8.56 -7.94
C ALA A 437 -18.29 -7.72 -7.34
N LEU A 438 -17.09 -8.30 -7.23
CA LEU A 438 -15.93 -7.61 -6.67
C LEU A 438 -15.45 -6.49 -7.61
N TYR A 439 -15.44 -6.73 -8.92
CA TYR A 439 -15.13 -5.68 -9.89
C TYR A 439 -16.11 -4.50 -9.78
N GLN A 440 -17.42 -4.76 -9.67
CA GLN A 440 -18.44 -3.71 -9.49
C GLN A 440 -18.21 -2.95 -8.17
N LYS A 441 -17.99 -3.66 -7.07
CA LYS A 441 -17.77 -3.05 -5.74
C LYS A 441 -16.51 -2.16 -5.72
N LEU A 442 -15.46 -2.55 -6.44
CA LEU A 442 -14.20 -1.82 -6.53
C LEU A 442 -14.18 -0.76 -7.65
N LEU A 443 -15.24 -0.64 -8.46
CA LEU A 443 -15.23 0.25 -9.61
C LEU A 443 -14.98 1.72 -9.24
N PRO A 444 -15.64 2.32 -8.21
CA PRO A 444 -15.39 3.71 -7.81
C PRO A 444 -13.91 3.95 -7.43
N PHE A 445 -13.30 2.95 -6.80
CA PHE A 445 -11.90 2.95 -6.41
C PHE A 445 -10.95 2.93 -7.60
N LEU A 446 -11.23 2.05 -8.55
CA LEU A 446 -10.42 1.85 -9.74
C LEU A 446 -10.42 3.08 -10.65
N GLU A 447 -11.40 3.98 -10.56
CA GLU A 447 -11.43 5.21 -11.36
C GLU A 447 -10.22 6.12 -11.08
N GLN A 448 -9.63 6.00 -9.89
CA GLN A 448 -8.43 6.72 -9.47
C GLN A 448 -7.13 6.13 -10.07
N ASP A 449 -7.18 4.91 -10.62
CA ASP A 449 -6.05 4.28 -11.29
C ASP A 449 -6.49 3.56 -12.56
N LEU A 450 -6.41 4.28 -13.68
CA LEU A 450 -6.79 3.78 -15.00
C LEU A 450 -5.99 2.54 -15.44
N VAL A 451 -4.78 2.35 -14.93
CA VAL A 451 -3.97 1.15 -15.25
C VAL A 451 -4.57 -0.07 -14.56
N LEU A 452 -4.82 0.02 -13.25
CA LEU A 452 -5.46 -1.06 -12.51
C LEU A 452 -6.88 -1.34 -13.03
N LYS A 453 -7.66 -0.28 -13.31
CA LYS A 453 -8.99 -0.39 -13.93
C LYS A 453 -8.94 -1.16 -15.24
N SER A 454 -8.02 -0.80 -16.13
CA SER A 454 -7.87 -1.44 -17.44
C SER A 454 -7.51 -2.92 -17.32
N ILE A 455 -6.56 -3.27 -16.45
CA ILE A 455 -6.14 -4.66 -16.24
C ILE A 455 -7.31 -5.50 -15.73
N LEU A 456 -7.96 -5.04 -14.65
CA LEU A 456 -9.03 -5.83 -14.03
C LEU A 456 -10.25 -5.90 -14.94
N HIS A 457 -10.64 -4.79 -15.59
CA HIS A 457 -11.73 -4.78 -16.57
C HIS A 457 -11.49 -5.78 -17.71
N SER A 458 -10.28 -5.79 -18.29
CA SER A 458 -9.95 -6.72 -19.39
C SER A 458 -10.06 -8.17 -18.94
N LYS A 459 -9.54 -8.50 -17.76
CA LYS A 459 -9.59 -9.88 -17.24
C LYS A 459 -11.01 -10.31 -16.86
N THR A 460 -11.77 -9.43 -16.21
CA THR A 460 -13.18 -9.67 -15.87
C THR A 460 -14.01 -9.86 -17.13
N ALA A 461 -13.84 -9.01 -18.16
CA ALA A 461 -14.55 -9.17 -19.42
C ALA A 461 -14.23 -10.52 -20.10
N GLU A 462 -12.95 -10.90 -20.17
CA GLU A 462 -12.56 -12.20 -20.74
C GLU A 462 -13.15 -13.38 -19.95
N ALA A 463 -13.14 -13.31 -18.62
CA ALA A 463 -13.74 -14.33 -17.76
C ALA A 463 -15.25 -14.47 -18.00
N LEU A 464 -15.96 -13.34 -18.10
CA LEU A 464 -17.41 -13.32 -18.28
C LEU A 464 -17.87 -13.75 -19.67
N VAL A 465 -17.01 -13.62 -20.68
CA VAL A 465 -17.26 -14.22 -22.01
C VAL A 465 -17.18 -15.76 -21.94
N LYS A 466 -16.29 -16.32 -21.11
CA LYS A 466 -16.17 -17.78 -20.93
C LYS A 466 -17.35 -18.36 -20.14
N ALA A 467 -17.82 -17.65 -19.10
CA ALA A 467 -19.05 -17.96 -18.41
C ALA A 467 -19.66 -16.68 -17.80
N PRO A 468 -20.90 -16.30 -18.17
CA PRO A 468 -21.51 -15.07 -17.67
C PRO A 468 -21.80 -15.17 -16.18
N ALA A 469 -21.62 -14.06 -15.46
CA ALA A 469 -22.03 -13.94 -14.07
C ALA A 469 -23.56 -13.83 -14.00
N ARG A 470 -24.13 -14.49 -12.99
CA ARG A 470 -25.56 -14.41 -12.63
C ARG A 470 -25.83 -13.23 -11.69
N LEU A 471 -24.83 -12.78 -10.94
CA LEU A 471 -24.95 -11.59 -10.10
C LEU A 471 -24.72 -10.35 -10.97
N LEU A 472 -25.81 -9.64 -11.30
CA LEU A 472 -25.79 -8.49 -12.22
C LEU A 472 -25.78 -7.13 -11.50
N SER A 473 -26.18 -7.07 -10.22
CA SER A 473 -26.19 -5.83 -9.45
C SER A 473 -26.02 -6.06 -7.94
N LEU A 474 -25.07 -5.34 -7.33
CA LEU A 474 -24.94 -5.14 -5.88
C LEU A 474 -25.62 -3.83 -5.43
N ASN A 475 -26.60 -3.34 -6.20
CA ASN A 475 -27.40 -2.18 -5.81
C ASN A 475 -28.39 -2.62 -4.75
N TYR A 476 -28.14 -2.14 -3.54
CA TYR A 476 -29.02 -2.23 -2.40
C TYR A 476 -30.24 -1.33 -2.66
N ASP A 477 -31.42 -1.92 -2.88
CA ASP A 477 -32.67 -1.28 -2.50
C ASP A 477 -32.86 -1.57 -1.00
N PRO A 478 -32.96 -0.55 -0.14
CA PRO A 478 -33.45 -0.77 1.21
C PRO A 478 -34.88 -1.28 1.06
N TRP A 479 -35.12 -2.51 1.49
CA TRP A 479 -36.49 -2.95 1.77
C TRP A 479 -37.14 -1.88 2.66
N PRO A 480 -38.31 -1.32 2.28
CA PRO A 480 -39.02 -0.45 3.19
C PRO A 480 -39.44 -1.34 4.36
N PHE A 481 -38.95 -0.99 5.55
CA PHE A 481 -39.65 -1.35 6.77
C PHE A 481 -41.04 -0.73 6.63
N ASP A 482 -42.07 -1.57 6.54
CA ASP A 482 -43.45 -1.12 6.72
C ASP A 482 -43.57 -0.61 8.16
N ASP A 483 -43.45 0.71 8.32
CA ASP A 483 -44.04 1.45 9.43
C ASP A 483 -45.56 1.41 9.24
N ASP A 484 -46.19 0.31 9.69
CA ASP A 484 -47.63 0.29 9.93
C ASP A 484 -47.90 0.86 11.33
N GLU A 485 -47.96 2.19 11.43
CA GLU A 485 -48.83 2.86 12.40
C GLU A 485 -49.93 3.65 11.67
N ASP A 486 -51.15 3.50 12.19
CA ASP A 486 -52.36 4.29 11.98
C ASP A 486 -53.15 4.12 10.68
N LYS A 487 -53.95 3.04 10.63
CA LYS A 487 -55.33 3.12 10.11
C LYS A 487 -56.35 2.51 11.07
N ILE A 488 -57.04 3.42 11.76
CA ILE A 488 -58.32 3.18 12.44
C ILE A 488 -59.35 2.71 11.40
N TYR A 489 -59.85 1.48 11.53
CA TYR A 489 -61.21 1.12 11.12
C TYR A 489 -61.81 0.09 12.09
N THR A 490 -63.05 0.36 12.43
CA THR A 490 -63.93 -0.20 13.45
C THR A 490 -64.50 -1.59 13.10
N THR A 491 -64.70 -2.44 14.14
CA THR A 491 -65.79 -3.44 14.36
C THR A 491 -66.25 -4.27 13.15
N GLU A 492 -66.15 -5.59 13.09
CA GLU A 492 -66.75 -6.69 13.88
C GLU A 492 -66.31 -7.95 13.07
N GLU A 493 -65.90 -9.10 13.61
CA GLU A 493 -66.76 -10.15 14.15
C GLU A 493 -65.85 -11.35 14.50
N HIS A 494 -66.29 -12.13 15.49
CA HIS A 494 -65.72 -13.35 16.04
C HIS A 494 -65.24 -14.40 15.01
N VAL A 495 -64.18 -15.14 15.35
CA VAL A 495 -64.24 -16.56 15.78
C VAL A 495 -62.84 -17.06 16.18
N ASP A 496 -62.79 -17.66 17.37
CA ASP A 496 -61.69 -18.39 17.99
C ASP A 496 -61.04 -19.45 17.09
N LEU A 497 -59.71 -19.59 17.19
CA LEU A 497 -59.07 -20.84 17.65
C LEU A 497 -57.56 -20.63 17.88
N GLN A 498 -57.23 -20.31 19.13
CA GLN A 498 -56.37 -21.09 20.02
C GLN A 498 -55.14 -21.84 19.45
N GLN A 499 -53.99 -21.57 20.10
CA GLN A 499 -52.80 -22.43 20.30
C GLN A 499 -51.83 -22.57 19.11
N TYR A 500 -50.50 -22.57 19.23
CA TYR A 500 -49.63 -22.63 20.41
C TYR A 500 -48.26 -22.00 20.09
N ILE A 501 -47.64 -21.53 21.17
CA ILE A 501 -46.27 -21.05 21.33
C ILE A 501 -45.22 -22.15 21.00
N ASP A 502 -44.12 -21.68 20.43
CA ASP A 502 -42.72 -22.04 20.71
C ASP A 502 -41.86 -22.95 19.81
N SER A 503 -40.65 -22.41 19.63
CA SER A 503 -39.35 -23.05 19.82
C SER A 503 -38.62 -23.73 18.66
N GLN A 504 -37.55 -23.03 18.28
CA GLN A 504 -36.14 -23.47 18.29
C GLN A 504 -35.66 -24.55 17.30
N TRP A 505 -34.66 -24.10 16.52
CA TRP A 505 -33.38 -24.77 16.25
C TRP A 505 -33.37 -26.30 16.07
N ALA A 506 -33.13 -26.73 14.83
CA ALA A 506 -32.33 -27.93 14.57
C ALA A 506 -31.73 -27.87 13.16
N LEU A 507 -30.41 -27.68 13.13
CA LEU A 507 -29.44 -28.42 12.30
C LEU A 507 -29.94 -28.98 10.96
N TYR A 508 -29.44 -28.43 9.85
CA TYR A 508 -28.69 -29.18 8.82
C TYR A 508 -27.87 -28.23 7.94
#